data_AF-A0A368GU69-F1
#
_entry.id   AF-A0A368GU69-F1
#
_cell.length_a   1.000
_cell.length_b   1.000
_cell.length_c   1.000
_cell.angle_alpha   90.00
_cell.angle_beta   90.00
_cell.angle_gamma   90.00
#
_symmetry.space_group_name_H-M   'P 1'
#
loop_
_entity.id
_entity.type
_entity.pdbx_description
1 polymer ?
#
loop_
_entity_poly.entity_id
_entity_poly.type
_entity_poly.pdbx_seq_one_letter_code
_entity_poly.pdbx_strand_id
1 'polypeptide(L)' 'MSEPFCILKNAGKCPTGFTAHELTLSLQTDVNPNEKGYNGRNLMHLGFAGDSSLEYTPYDGLYTLALQACCKR' A
#
# COMPACT_ATOMS: atom_id res chain seq x y z
N MET A 1 1.92 -9.07 -27.47
CA MET A 1 2.37 -8.02 -26.53
C MET A 1 2.63 -8.71 -25.20
N SER A 2 3.80 -8.53 -24.60
CA SER A 2 4.11 -9.14 -23.29
C SER A 2 3.43 -8.33 -22.18
N GLU A 3 2.91 -9.01 -21.17
CA GLU A 3 2.31 -8.34 -20.00
C GLU A 3 3.41 -7.65 -19.17
N PRO A 4 3.15 -6.44 -18.63
CA PRO A 4 4.14 -5.71 -17.85
C PRO A 4 4.51 -6.48 -16.58
N PHE A 5 5.81 -6.64 -16.35
CA PHE A 5 6.33 -7.27 -15.14
C PHE A 5 6.64 -6.20 -14.09
N CYS A 6 5.93 -6.25 -12.97
CA CYS A 6 6.08 -5.31 -11.86
C CYS A 6 6.52 -6.05 -10.59
N ILE A 7 7.44 -5.44 -9.85
CA ILE A 7 7.85 -5.88 -8.52
C ILE A 7 7.56 -4.78 -7.51
N LEU A 8 7.25 -5.13 -6.26
CA LEU A 8 7.10 -4.13 -5.21
C LEU A 8 8.42 -3.39 -4.98
N LYS A 9 8.34 -2.07 -4.96
CA LYS A 9 9.48 -1.20 -4.71
C LYS A 9 9.68 -1.11 -3.20
N ASN A 10 10.71 -1.78 -2.73
CA ASN A 10 11.24 -1.52 -1.40
C ASN A 10 12.03 -0.20 -1.39
N ALA A 11 12.50 0.24 -0.22
CA ALA A 11 13.25 1.48 -0.06
C ALA A 11 14.43 1.58 -1.06
N GLY A 12 14.51 2.69 -1.78
CA GLY A 12 15.62 3.00 -2.70
C GLY A 12 15.23 3.20 -4.16
N LYS A 13 16.20 3.01 -5.08
CA LYS A 13 16.00 3.15 -6.53
C LYS A 13 15.51 1.84 -7.15
N CYS A 14 14.71 1.93 -8.21
CA CYS A 14 14.33 0.75 -8.99
C CYS A 14 15.55 0.08 -9.64
N PRO A 15 15.53 -1.25 -9.82
CA PRO A 15 16.58 -1.95 -10.56
C PRO A 15 16.73 -1.40 -11.99
N THR A 16 17.93 -1.58 -12.56
CA THR A 16 18.22 -1.12 -13.92
C THR A 16 17.21 -1.69 -14.93
N GLY A 17 16.62 -0.82 -15.74
CA GLY A 17 15.61 -1.20 -16.74
C GLY A 17 14.18 -1.30 -16.21
N PHE A 18 13.95 -0.99 -14.92
CA PHE A 18 12.62 -0.82 -14.35
C PHE A 18 12.33 0.67 -14.06
N THR A 19 11.06 1.05 -14.16
CA THR A 19 10.58 2.40 -13.87
C THR A 19 9.67 2.37 -12.66
N ALA A 20 9.76 3.38 -11.78
CA ALA A 20 8.88 3.48 -10.63
C ALA A 20 7.44 3.81 -11.07
N HIS A 21 6.48 3.13 -10.45
CA HIS A 21 5.06 3.32 -10.63
C HIS A 21 4.39 3.35 -9.27
N GLU A 22 3.51 4.32 -9.07
CA GLU A 22 2.66 4.41 -7.90
C GLU A 22 1.30 3.79 -8.21
N LEU A 23 0.83 2.94 -7.30
CA LEU A 23 -0.47 2.31 -7.32
C LEU A 23 -1.18 2.66 -6.03
N THR A 24 -2.29 3.40 -6.13
CA THR A 24 -3.09 3.78 -4.98
C THR A 24 -4.35 2.92 -4.94
N LEU A 25 -4.56 2.21 -3.84
CA LEU A 25 -5.79 1.50 -3.55
C LEU A 25 -6.45 2.13 -2.34
N SER A 26 -7.54 2.85 -2.56
CA SER A 26 -8.38 3.39 -1.48
C SER A 26 -9.57 2.46 -1.24
N LEU A 27 -9.74 2.03 0.00
CA LEU A 27 -10.84 1.19 0.45
C LEU A 27 -11.62 1.95 1.52
N GLN A 28 -12.92 2.13 1.26
CA GLN A 28 -13.85 2.54 2.29
C GLN A 28 -14.16 1.32 3.14
N THR A 29 -13.83 1.41 4.42
CA THR A 29 -14.09 0.31 5.35
C THR A 29 -14.87 0.88 6.53
N ASP A 30 -15.92 0.19 6.96
CA ASP A 30 -16.61 0.49 8.23
C ASP A 30 -15.81 0.05 9.46
N VAL A 31 -14.56 -0.40 9.29
CA VAL A 31 -13.70 -0.91 10.35
C VAL A 31 -12.99 0.27 11.03
N ASN A 32 -13.31 0.47 12.31
CA ASN A 32 -12.67 1.51 13.12
C ASN A 32 -11.20 1.10 13.39
N PRO A 33 -10.21 1.99 13.23
CA PRO A 33 -8.80 1.66 13.44
C PRO A 33 -8.48 1.16 14.86
N ASN A 34 -9.34 1.46 15.83
CA ASN A 34 -9.21 0.99 17.21
C ASN A 34 -9.90 -0.35 17.48
N GLU A 35 -10.57 -0.95 16.49
CA GLU A 35 -11.19 -2.26 16.65
C GLU A 35 -10.15 -3.36 16.78
N LYS A 36 -10.43 -4.26 17.71
CA LYS A 36 -9.60 -5.41 18.03
C LYS A 36 -10.34 -6.68 17.69
N GLY A 37 -9.63 -7.66 17.14
CA GLY A 37 -10.14 -9.01 16.97
C GLY A 37 -10.32 -9.72 18.32
N TYR A 38 -10.89 -10.93 18.29
CA TYR A 38 -11.10 -11.77 19.47
C TYR A 38 -9.81 -12.04 20.29
N ASN A 39 -8.64 -11.95 19.65
CA ASN A 39 -7.33 -12.12 20.28
C ASN A 39 -6.70 -10.80 20.76
N GLY A 40 -7.43 -9.69 20.74
CA GLY A 40 -6.95 -8.36 21.16
C GLY A 40 -5.98 -7.67 20.20
N ARG A 41 -5.70 -8.26 19.02
CA ARG A 41 -4.88 -7.61 17.98
C ARG A 41 -5.72 -6.60 17.22
N ASN A 42 -5.13 -5.46 16.89
CA ASN A 42 -5.80 -4.49 16.04
C ASN A 42 -6.08 -5.13 14.67
N LEU A 43 -7.27 -4.91 14.14
CA LEU A 43 -7.66 -5.45 12.84
C LEU A 43 -6.96 -4.71 11.70
N MET A 44 -6.53 -3.47 11.93
CA MET A 44 -5.71 -2.69 11.01
C MET A 44 -4.53 -2.02 11.70
N HIS A 45 -3.41 -1.98 11.00
CA HIS A 45 -2.17 -1.35 11.44
C HIS A 45 -1.69 -0.39 10.35
N LEU A 46 -1.71 0.91 10.65
CA LEU A 46 -1.10 1.92 9.80
C LEU A 46 0.43 1.82 9.85
N GLY A 47 1.09 2.17 8.75
CA GLY A 47 2.54 2.14 8.70
C GLY A 47 3.11 2.15 7.29
N PHE A 48 4.40 1.87 7.22
CA PHE A 48 5.20 1.91 5.98
C PHE A 48 5.92 0.57 5.78
N ALA A 49 6.02 0.13 4.53
CA ALA A 49 6.81 -1.02 4.12
C ALA A 49 7.64 -0.63 2.88
N GLY A 50 8.91 -0.31 3.09
CA GLY A 50 9.73 0.33 2.06
C GLY A 50 9.19 1.72 1.76
N ASP A 51 8.87 1.98 0.49
CA ASP A 51 8.24 3.24 0.06
C ASP A 51 6.71 3.15 -0.06
N SER A 52 6.13 2.00 0.31
CA SER A 52 4.67 1.83 0.34
C SER A 52 4.11 2.25 1.71
N SER A 53 2.94 2.87 1.73
CA SER A 53 2.28 3.34 2.96
C SER A 53 0.83 2.89 3.05
N LEU A 54 0.37 2.66 4.27
CA LEU A 54 -1.05 2.55 4.59
C LEU A 54 -1.44 3.71 5.51
N GLU A 55 -2.37 4.52 5.04
CA GLU A 55 -2.81 5.75 5.69
C GLU A 55 -4.33 5.75 5.88
N TYR A 56 -4.81 6.46 6.91
CA TYR A 56 -6.24 6.63 7.19
C TYR A 56 -6.60 8.10 7.16
N THR A 57 -7.64 8.44 6.39
CA THR A 57 -8.22 9.78 6.35
C THR A 57 -9.51 9.80 7.17
N PRO A 58 -9.54 10.44 8.35
CA PRO A 58 -10.71 10.48 9.22
C PRO A 58 -11.88 11.30 8.65
N TYR A 59 -11.60 12.24 7.73
CA TYR A 59 -12.62 13.06 7.09
C TYR A 59 -13.55 12.23 6.19
N ASP A 60 -12.98 11.35 5.36
CA ASP A 60 -13.73 10.50 4.43
C ASP A 60 -13.95 9.06 4.95
N GLY A 61 -13.35 8.71 6.10
CA GLY A 61 -13.36 7.34 6.61
C GLY A 61 -12.65 6.34 5.69
N LEU A 62 -11.66 6.81 4.92
CA LEU A 62 -10.97 6.03 3.89
C LEU A 62 -9.61 5.56 4.36
N TYR A 63 -9.32 4.29 4.11
CA TYR A 63 -7.95 3.79 4.15
C TYR A 63 -7.37 3.82 2.75
N THR A 64 -6.15 4.34 2.63
CA THR A 64 -5.44 4.40 1.36
C THR A 64 -4.14 3.64 1.49
N LEU A 65 -4.02 2.59 0.70
CA LEU A 65 -2.80 1.83 0.51
C LEU A 65 -2.08 2.39 -0.72
N ALA A 66 -0.99 3.11 -0.50
CA ALA A 66 -0.09 3.54 -1.56
C ALA A 66 0.99 2.47 -1.73
N LEU A 67 0.95 1.73 -2.84
CA LEU A 67 1.97 0.77 -3.22
C LEU A 67 2.91 1.40 -4.24
N GLN A 68 4.20 1.38 -3.93
CA GLN A 68 5.23 1.70 -4.90
C GLN A 68 5.67 0.40 -5.58
N ALA A 69 5.74 0.40 -6.91
CA ALA A 69 6.20 -0.72 -7.71
C ALA A 69 7.28 -0.26 -8.71
N CYS A 70 8.13 -1.18 -9.12
CA CYS A 70 9.05 -1.02 -10.23
C CYS A 70 8.56 -1.90 -11.37
N CYS A 71 8.20 -1.33 -12.52
CA CYS A 71 7.68 -2.06 -13.67
C CYS A 71 8.62 -1.98 -14.87
N LYS A 72 8.64 -3.06 -15.67
CA LYS A 72 9.33 -3.15 -16.95
C LYS A 72 8.35 -3.65 -18.02
N ARG A 73 8.45 -3.08 -19.21
CA ARG A 73 7.73 -3.50 -20.42
C ARG A 73 8.59 -4.43 -21.27
#